data_AF-A0A0F2PHN4-F1
#
_entry.id   AF-A0A0F2PHN4-F1
#
_cell.length_a   1.000
_cell.length_b   1.000
_cell.length_c   1.000
_cell.angle_alpha   90.00
_cell.angle_beta   90.00
_cell.angle_gamma   90.00
#
_symmetry.space_group_name_H-M   'P 1'
#
loop_
_entity.id
_entity.type
_entity.pdbx_description
1 polymer ?
#
loop_
_entity_poly.entity_id
_entity_poly.type
_entity_poly.pdbx_seq_one_letter_code
_entity_poly.pdbx_strand_id
1 'polypeptide(L)'
;MIDIIEEYRDFNVSPLAPALDEFEASVRKSLLGIDHSDLNQRLTMEAWIYGELVQILDKHGLRTYGLATGVRKYFGYFVVDVIVTEPKPRTIRQIKIPLTKAGQV
;
A
#
# COMPACT_ATOMS: atom_id res chain seq x y z
N MET A 1 22.34 -14.66 -27.45
CA MET A 1 21.97 -14.21 -26.10
C MET A 1 21.75 -12.72 -26.24
N ILE A 2 20.50 -12.24 -26.12
CA ILE A 2 20.23 -10.81 -26.22
C ILE A 2 20.40 -10.26 -24.81
N ASP A 3 21.53 -9.59 -24.56
CA ASP A 3 21.73 -8.81 -23.35
C ASP A 3 20.86 -7.56 -23.46
N ILE A 4 19.65 -7.63 -22.90
CA ILE A 4 18.85 -6.44 -22.64
C ILE A 4 19.49 -5.77 -21.42
N ILE A 5 20.49 -4.93 -21.68
CA ILE A 5 20.93 -3.93 -20.72
C ILE A 5 19.86 -2.84 -20.76
N GLU A 6 18.77 -3.03 -20.02
CA GLU A 6 17.88 -1.92 -19.70
C GLU A 6 18.71 -0.92 -18.89
N GLU A 7 19.03 0.22 -19.49
CA GLU A 7 19.53 1.38 -18.76
C GLU A 7 18.48 1.73 -17.71
N TYR A 8 18.74 1.31 -16.46
CA TYR A 8 17.87 1.49 -15.30
C TYR A 8 17.68 2.99 -15.04
N ARG A 9 16.63 3.56 -15.62
CA ARG A 9 16.15 4.89 -15.27
C ARG A 9 15.53 4.81 -13.88
N ASP A 10 15.84 5.79 -13.03
CA ASP A 10 15.19 5.97 -11.74
C ASP A 10 13.68 5.75 -11.87
N PHE A 11 13.13 4.88 -11.02
CA PHE A 11 11.70 4.54 -11.05
C PHE A 11 10.91 5.83 -10.79
N ASN A 12 10.35 6.41 -11.87
CA ASN A 12 9.60 7.64 -11.80
C ASN A 12 8.23 7.36 -11.19
N VAL A 13 8.05 7.77 -9.94
CA VAL A 13 6.81 7.57 -9.17
C VAL A 13 5.78 8.66 -9.42
N SER A 14 6.11 9.73 -10.15
CA SER A 14 5.18 10.83 -10.43
C SER A 14 3.88 10.39 -11.13
N PRO A 15 3.89 9.44 -12.10
CA PRO A 15 2.67 8.92 -12.71
C PRO A 15 1.77 8.14 -11.74
N LEU A 16 2.33 7.64 -10.63
CA LEU A 16 1.57 6.88 -9.63
C LEU A 16 0.77 7.79 -8.69
N ALA A 17 1.08 9.10 -8.61
CA ALA A 17 0.46 10.02 -7.66
C ALA A 17 -1.09 9.95 -7.62
N PRO A 18 -1.83 10.07 -8.75
CA PRO A 18 -3.29 10.03 -8.72
C PRO A 18 -3.83 8.67 -8.24
N ALA A 19 -3.19 7.56 -8.64
CA ALA A 19 -3.57 6.23 -8.20
C ALA A 19 -3.29 6.00 -6.71
N LEU A 20 -2.17 6.52 -6.20
CA LEU A 20 -1.80 6.43 -4.78
C LEU A 20 -2.70 7.28 -3.88
N ASP A 21 -3.19 8.42 -4.37
CA ASP A 21 -4.14 9.26 -3.63
C ASP A 21 -5.52 8.59 -3.56
N GLU A 22 -5.97 7.96 -4.66
CA GLU A 22 -7.20 7.14 -4.66
C GLU A 22 -7.07 5.93 -3.73
N PHE A 23 -5.93 5.24 -3.79
CA PHE A 23 -5.62 4.12 -2.90
C PHE A 23 -5.61 4.56 -1.43
N GLU A 24 -4.99 5.69 -1.10
CA GLU A 24 -5.00 6.23 0.24
C GLU A 24 -6.42 6.51 0.75
N ALA A 25 -7.28 7.12 -0.08
CA ALA A 25 -8.66 7.37 0.27
C ALA A 25 -9.44 6.06 0.51
N SER A 26 -9.22 5.06 -0.34
CA SER A 26 -9.90 3.77 -0.24
C SER A 26 -9.48 2.99 1.00
N VAL A 27 -8.17 2.87 1.25
CA VAL A 27 -7.63 2.23 2.45
C VAL A 27 -8.11 2.94 3.72
N ARG A 28 -8.10 4.28 3.73
CA ARG A 28 -8.61 5.06 4.87
C ARG A 28 -10.07 4.78 5.15
N LYS A 29 -10.90 4.69 4.12
CA LYS A 29 -12.34 4.43 4.24
C LYS A 29 -12.60 3.01 4.72
N SER A 30 -11.96 2.03 4.10
CA SER A 30 -12.19 0.60 4.36
C SER A 30 -11.65 0.14 5.70
N LEU A 31 -10.56 0.76 6.16
CA LEU A 31 -9.92 0.39 7.41
C LEU A 31 -10.26 1.32 8.59
N LEU A 32 -11.13 2.31 8.38
CA LEU A 32 -11.67 3.13 9.46
C LEU A 32 -12.51 2.24 10.38
N GLY A 33 -12.27 2.32 11.69
CA GLY A 33 -13.09 1.60 12.66
C GLY A 33 -12.61 0.18 12.99
N ILE A 34 -11.55 -0.30 12.35
CA ILE A 34 -10.97 -1.63 12.62
C ILE A 34 -10.49 -1.73 14.07
N ASP A 35 -10.83 -2.84 14.72
CA ASP A 35 -10.40 -3.14 16.09
C ASP A 35 -9.02 -3.83 16.09
N HIS A 36 -8.32 -3.75 17.21
CA HIS A 36 -7.04 -4.41 17.43
C HIS A 36 -7.09 -5.94 17.23
N SER A 37 -8.25 -6.57 17.44
CA SER A 37 -8.47 -8.00 17.23
C SER A 37 -8.45 -8.40 15.76
N ASP A 38 -8.95 -7.55 14.87
CA ASP A 38 -9.00 -7.81 13.42
C ASP A 38 -7.60 -7.77 12.81
N LEU A 39 -6.69 -7.00 13.43
CA LEU A 39 -5.27 -7.00 13.09
C LEU A 39 -4.56 -8.35 13.36
N ASN A 40 -5.21 -9.29 14.06
CA ASN A 40 -4.69 -10.65 14.19
C ASN A 40 -4.84 -11.44 12.88
N GLN A 41 -5.73 -11.01 11.98
CA GLN A 41 -5.86 -11.53 10.61
C GLN A 41 -4.99 -10.74 9.61
N ARG A 42 -3.76 -10.40 10.04
CA ARG A 42 -2.85 -9.52 9.29
C ARG A 42 -2.64 -9.96 7.84
N LEU A 43 -2.47 -11.26 7.59
CA LEU A 43 -2.24 -11.79 6.24
C LEU A 43 -3.43 -11.54 5.30
N THR A 44 -4.66 -11.73 5.80
CA THR A 44 -5.88 -11.47 5.02
C THR A 44 -6.00 -9.98 4.69
N MET A 45 -5.71 -9.11 5.68
CA MET A 45 -5.73 -7.67 5.47
C MET A 45 -4.65 -7.21 4.49
N GLU A 46 -3.42 -7.72 4.60
CA GLU A 46 -2.33 -7.42 3.66
C GLU A 46 -2.67 -7.85 2.23
N ALA A 47 -3.26 -9.04 2.06
CA ALA A 47 -3.71 -9.52 0.76
C ALA A 47 -4.83 -8.65 0.17
N TRP A 48 -5.79 -8.21 1.00
CA TRP A 48 -6.86 -7.33 0.57
C TRP A 48 -6.33 -5.95 0.15
N ILE A 49 -5.46 -5.33 0.97
CA ILE A 49 -4.80 -4.05 0.68
C ILE A 49 -4.01 -4.14 -0.63
N TYR A 50 -3.26 -5.22 -0.84
CA TYR A 50 -2.51 -5.42 -2.08
C TYR A 50 -3.45 -5.57 -3.29
N GLY A 51 -4.53 -6.34 -3.16
CA GLY A 51 -5.54 -6.49 -4.21
C GLY A 51 -6.20 -5.16 -4.60
N GLU A 52 -6.49 -4.30 -3.61
CA GLU A 52 -7.03 -2.96 -3.84
C GLU A 52 -6.04 -2.06 -4.58
N LEU A 53 -4.76 -2.09 -4.21
CA LEU A 53 -3.71 -1.37 -4.93
C LEU A 53 -3.64 -1.81 -6.40
N VAL A 54 -3.70 -3.12 -6.67
CA VAL A 54 -3.67 -3.68 -8.03
C VAL A 54 -4.85 -3.17 -8.86
N GLN A 55 -6.06 -3.20 -8.31
CA GLN A 55 -7.27 -2.75 -9.01
C GLN A 55 -7.22 -1.25 -9.34
N ILE A 56 -6.74 -0.43 -8.41
CA ILE A 56 -6.62 1.02 -8.63
C ILE A 56 -5.53 1.30 -9.66
N LEU A 57 -4.37 0.64 -9.59
CA LEU A 57 -3.34 0.80 -10.61
C LEU A 57 -3.85 0.42 -12.00
N ASP A 58 -4.56 -0.70 -12.13
CA ASP A 58 -5.14 -1.15 -13.40
C ASP A 58 -6.16 -0.15 -13.97
N LYS A 59 -7.03 0.42 -13.11
CA LYS A 59 -7.96 1.49 -13.47
C LYS A 59 -7.27 2.72 -14.06
N HIS A 60 -6.06 3.03 -13.60
CA HIS A 60 -5.24 4.14 -14.10
C HIS A 60 -4.30 3.73 -15.26
N GLY A 61 -4.40 2.50 -15.76
CA GLY A 61 -3.53 1.96 -16.82
C GLY A 61 -2.09 1.71 -16.38
N LEU A 62 -1.85 1.61 -15.07
CA LEU A 62 -0.54 1.42 -14.45
C LEU A 62 -0.31 -0.07 -14.13
N ARG A 63 0.95 -0.49 -14.19
CA ARG A 63 1.34 -1.86 -13.83
C ARG A 63 1.87 -1.91 -12.40
N THR A 64 1.71 -3.07 -11.76
CA THR A 64 2.13 -3.33 -10.38
C THR A 64 3.57 -3.82 -10.26
N TYR A 65 4.29 -4.01 -11.37
CA TYR A 65 5.66 -4.52 -11.35
C TYR A 65 6.55 -3.64 -10.47
N GLY A 66 7.21 -4.27 -9.51
CA GLY A 66 8.08 -3.59 -8.57
C GLY A 66 7.38 -2.88 -7.42
N LEU A 67 6.07 -3.08 -7.21
CA LEU A 67 5.33 -2.54 -6.07
C LEU A 67 4.96 -3.62 -5.05
N ALA A 68 5.06 -3.29 -3.78
CA ALA A 68 4.63 -4.13 -2.66
C ALA A 68 3.88 -3.27 -1.63
N THR A 69 3.04 -3.92 -0.82
CA THR A 69 2.40 -3.31 0.34
C THR A 69 2.90 -3.95 1.63
N GLY A 70 2.88 -3.19 2.72
CA GLY A 70 3.22 -3.70 4.05
C GLY A 70 2.40 -3.04 5.13
N VAL A 71 2.08 -3.79 6.18
CA VAL A 71 1.33 -3.29 7.34
C VAL A 71 2.22 -3.28 8.59
N ARG A 72 2.38 -2.12 9.23
CA ARG A 72 3.07 -1.99 10.52
C ARG A 72 2.10 -1.60 11.61
N LYS A 73 1.99 -2.43 12.64
CA LYS A 73 1.11 -2.21 13.80
C LYS A 73 1.84 -1.44 14.91
N TYR A 74 1.17 -0.44 15.46
CA TYR A 74 1.58 0.29 16.65
C TYR A 74 0.46 0.23 17.69
N PHE A 75 0.74 0.71 18.91
CA PHE A 75 -0.19 0.59 20.04
C PHE A 75 -1.53 1.31 19.84
N GLY A 76 -1.62 2.35 19.01
CA GLY A 76 -2.87 3.12 18.80
C GLY A 76 -3.18 3.45 17.34
N TYR A 77 -2.42 2.88 16.41
CA TYR A 77 -2.60 3.06 14.97
C TYR A 77 -1.85 1.96 14.24
N PHE A 78 -2.10 1.83 12.95
CA PHE A 78 -1.21 1.09 12.07
C PHE A 78 -0.89 1.91 10.83
N VAL A 79 0.14 1.48 10.11
CA VAL A 79 0.62 2.14 8.90
C VAL A 79 0.57 1.14 7.76
N VAL A 80 -0.02 1.55 6.66
CA VAL A 80 0.06 0.85 5.37
C VAL A 80 1.13 1.54 4.53
N ASP A 81 2.18 0.82 4.20
CA ASP A 81 3.27 1.29 3.35
C ASP A 81 3.07 0.77 1.93
N VAL A 82 3.31 1.63 0.94
CA VAL A 82 3.52 1.23 -0.46
C VAL A 82 5.01 1.34 -0.75
N ILE A 83 5.59 0.26 -1.23
CA ILE A 83 7.04 0.06 -1.36
C ILE A 83 7.34 -0.20 -2.83
N VAL A 84 8.31 0.52 -3.39
CA VAL A 84 8.96 0.13 -4.65
C VAL A 84 10.11 -0.81 -4.29
N THR A 85 10.16 -2.00 -4.89
CA THR A 85 11.13 -3.05 -4.55
C THR A 85 12.47 -2.89 -5.26
N GLU A 86 12.50 -2.17 -6.39
CA GLU A 86 13.70 -1.99 -7.22
C GLU A 86 14.02 -0.50 -7.48
N PRO A 87 15.29 -0.13 -7.69
CA PRO A 87 16.50 -0.95 -7.56
C PRO A 87 16.90 -1.22 -6.10
N LYS A 88 16.31 -0.46 -5.15
CA LYS A 88 16.38 -0.73 -3.72
C LYS A 88 15.00 -0.52 -3.11
N PRO A 89 14.58 -1.37 -2.16
CA PRO A 89 13.33 -1.19 -1.45
C PRO A 89 13.21 0.21 -0.84
N ARG A 90 12.20 0.97 -1.24
CA ARG A 90 11.90 2.28 -0.66
C ARG A 90 10.40 2.48 -0.54
N THR A 91 9.98 3.06 0.58
CA THR A 91 8.58 3.43 0.76
C THR A 91 8.27 4.70 -0.02
N ILE A 92 7.23 4.64 -0.86
CA ILE A 92 6.77 5.75 -1.70
C ILE A 92 5.46 6.37 -1.21
N ARG A 93 4.73 5.67 -0.34
CA ARG A 93 3.55 6.20 0.34
C ARG A 93 3.39 5.54 1.71
N GLN A 94 2.96 6.33 2.70
CA GLN A 94 2.65 5.86 4.05
C GLN A 94 1.26 6.36 4.43
N ILE A 95 0.39 5.43 4.79
CA ILE A 95 -0.99 5.73 5.17
C ILE A 95 -1.17 5.34 6.63
N LYS A 96 -1.28 6.35 7.51
CA LYS A 96 -1.55 6.15 8.93
C LYS A 96 -3.05 5.98 9.15
N ILE A 97 -3.44 4.85 9.72
CA ILE A 97 -4.82 4.51 10.08
C ILE A 97 -4.95 4.48 11.61
N PRO A 98 -5.77 5.34 12.23
CA PRO A 98 -6.00 5.32 13.66
C PRO A 98 -6.80 4.06 14.04
N LEU A 99 -6.49 3.49 15.19
CA LEU A 99 -7.32 2.43 15.77
C LEU A 99 -8.39 3.06 16.65
N THR A 100 -9.63 2.64 16.47
CA THR A 100 -10.71 2.98 17.39
C THR A 100 -10.43 2.28 18.70
N LYS A 101 -10.41 3.02 19.81
CA LYS A 101 -10.40 2.40 21.14
C LYS A 101 -11.65 1.54 21.25
N ALA A 102 -11.51 0.25 21.51
CA ALA A 102 -12.62 -0.59 21.94
C ALA A 102 -13.35 0.13 23.11
N GLY A 103 -14.56 0.62 22.87
CA GLY A 103 -15.41 1.23 23.91
C GLY A 103 -15.78 2.72 23.77
N GLN A 104 -15.85 3.32 22.57
CA GLN A 104 -16.57 4.58 22.37
C GLN A 104 -17.64 4.45 21.28
N VAL A 105 -18.78 3.87 21.67
CA VAL A 105 -20.11 4.15 21.09
C VAL A 105 -21.05 4.39 22.26
#